data_AF-A0A1Y1Q5V1-F1
#
_entry.id   AF-A0A1Y1Q5V1-F1
#
_cell.length_a   1.000
_cell.length_b   1.000
_cell.length_c   1.000
_cell.angle_alpha   90.00
_cell.angle_beta   90.00
_cell.angle_gamma   90.00
#
_symmetry.space_group_name_H-M   'P 1'
#
loop_
_entity.id
_entity.type
_entity.pdbx_description
1 polymer ?
#
loop_
_entity_poly.entity_id
_entity_poly.type
_entity_poly.pdbx_seq_one_letter_code
_entity_poly.pdbx_strand_id
1 'polypeptide(L)'
;MTYLISPAEPTALKIKLAPLVKQLQAQWQPIEIRPIDQLQRAYSLEWTILINQRRLEGLLERNGQSIVLDGQLSDCAQFALWLRALIDPQYQLFFYDQGYSADIELREGITATEIVHRFSRWQTSEFPVFQLPFSPPKDTRPPAMPPHGSQLPGVVAI
;
A
#
# COMPACT_ATOMS: atom_id res chain seq x y z
N MET A 1 -2.94 3.80 -1.71
CA MET A 1 -3.98 2.85 -1.26
C MET A 1 -4.44 3.33 0.09
N THR A 2 -5.74 3.33 0.33
CA THR A 2 -6.31 3.99 1.51
C THR A 2 -6.51 3.00 2.66
N TYR A 3 -6.20 3.45 3.87
CA TYR A 3 -6.37 2.73 5.12
C TYR A 3 -7.11 3.61 6.13
N LEU A 4 -7.77 2.97 7.09
CA LEU A 4 -8.52 3.65 8.15
C LEU A 4 -8.01 3.20 9.51
N ILE A 5 -7.89 4.15 10.44
CA ILE A 5 -7.70 3.87 11.86
C ILE A 5 -8.90 4.39 12.62
N SER A 6 -9.64 3.50 13.28
CA SER A 6 -10.79 3.87 14.10
C SER A 6 -11.06 2.80 15.15
N PRO A 7 -11.86 3.12 16.19
CA PRO A 7 -12.56 2.10 16.94
C PRO A 7 -13.47 1.24 16.05
N ALA A 8 -13.79 0.02 16.49
CA ALA A 8 -14.75 -0.86 15.80
C ALA A 8 -16.21 -0.39 15.97
N GLU A 9 -16.50 0.27 17.10
CA GLU A 9 -17.81 0.83 17.42
C GLU A 9 -17.66 2.29 17.88
N PRO A 10 -18.70 3.13 17.79
CA PRO A 10 -18.65 4.49 18.31
C PRO A 10 -18.27 4.54 19.80
N THR A 11 -17.24 5.33 20.15
CA THR A 11 -16.78 5.48 21.54
C THR A 11 -16.77 6.94 21.98
N ALA A 12 -16.41 7.20 23.24
CA ALA A 12 -16.16 8.55 23.73
C ALA A 12 -14.82 9.16 23.25
N LEU A 13 -13.99 8.39 22.52
CA LEU A 13 -12.72 8.87 21.97
C LEU A 13 -12.94 10.12 21.10
N LYS A 14 -12.15 11.15 21.35
CA LYS A 14 -12.09 12.33 20.46
C LYS A 14 -10.65 12.74 20.28
N ILE A 15 -10.08 12.41 19.12
CA ILE A 15 -8.78 12.89 18.69
C ILE A 15 -8.91 14.41 18.48
N LYS A 16 -8.29 15.18 19.38
CA LYS A 16 -8.36 16.63 19.35
C LYS A 16 -7.37 17.18 18.32
N LEU A 17 -7.83 18.10 17.48
CA LEU A 17 -7.06 18.74 16.41
C LEU A 17 -5.73 19.31 16.90
N ALA A 18 -5.77 20.24 17.87
CA ALA A 18 -4.57 20.96 18.30
C ALA A 18 -3.50 20.04 18.94
N PRO A 19 -3.85 19.11 19.85
CA PRO A 19 -2.90 18.10 20.31
C PRO A 19 -2.33 17.22 19.19
N LEU A 20 -3.16 16.77 18.24
CA LEU A 20 -2.69 15.95 17.12
C LEU A 20 -1.69 16.71 16.25
N VAL A 21 -2.00 17.96 15.86
CA VAL A 21 -1.10 18.81 15.05
C VAL A 21 0.25 18.99 15.74
N LYS A 22 0.25 19.25 17.06
CA LYS A 22 1.49 19.39 17.84
C LYS A 22 2.32 18.11 17.81
N GLN A 23 1.69 16.95 18.00
CA GLN A 23 2.37 15.66 17.96
C GLN A 23 2.89 15.32 16.57
N LEU A 24 2.11 15.62 15.52
CA LEU A 24 2.51 15.45 14.12
C LEU A 24 3.78 16.23 13.80
N GLN A 25 3.84 17.52 14.16
CA GLN A 25 4.99 18.39 13.91
C GLN A 25 6.24 17.98 14.71
N ALA A 26 6.05 17.39 15.90
CA ALA A 26 7.15 16.93 16.74
C ALA A 26 7.77 15.62 16.22
N GLN A 27 6.94 14.69 15.73
CA GLN A 27 7.39 13.37 15.32
C GLN A 27 7.84 13.31 13.85
N TRP A 28 7.13 14.00 12.96
CA TRP A 28 7.25 13.80 11.52
C TRP A 28 7.75 15.07 10.84
N GLN A 29 8.93 14.99 10.21
CA GLN A 29 9.48 16.09 9.41
C GLN A 29 10.17 15.55 8.14
N PRO A 30 9.97 16.17 6.97
CA PRO A 30 9.09 17.33 6.74
C PRO A 30 7.60 16.94 6.70
N ILE A 31 6.74 17.85 7.16
CA ILE A 31 5.28 17.69 7.17
C ILE A 31 4.58 18.97 6.71
N GLU A 32 3.57 18.80 5.86
CA GLU A 32 2.63 19.84 5.48
C GLU A 32 1.31 19.59 6.20
N ILE A 33 0.75 20.61 6.84
CA ILE A 33 -0.50 20.51 7.62
C ILE A 33 -1.48 21.58 7.14
N ARG A 34 -2.72 21.17 6.87
CA ARG A 34 -3.81 22.04 6.44
C ARG A 34 -5.07 21.79 7.27
N PRO A 35 -5.40 22.69 8.22
CA PRO A 35 -6.70 22.69 8.88
C PRO A 35 -7.85 22.92 7.88
N ILE A 36 -9.01 22.32 8.15
CA ILE A 36 -10.22 22.48 7.32
C ILE A 36 -11.32 23.12 8.18
N ASP A 37 -11.56 24.42 7.98
CA ASP A 37 -12.51 25.20 8.79
C ASP A 37 -13.97 25.03 8.33
N GLN A 38 -14.19 24.54 7.12
CA GLN A 38 -15.53 24.38 6.53
C GLN A 38 -16.33 23.30 7.28
N LEU A 39 -17.31 23.72 8.10
CA LEU A 39 -18.11 22.81 8.93
C LEU A 39 -18.90 21.74 8.14
N GLN A 40 -19.19 22.00 6.86
CA GLN A 40 -19.89 21.06 5.97
C GLN A 40 -19.00 19.92 5.45
N ARG A 41 -17.68 20.01 5.66
CA ARG A 41 -16.72 18.95 5.27
C ARG A 41 -16.67 17.88 6.36
N ALA A 42 -16.62 16.62 5.92
CA ALA A 42 -16.47 15.46 6.81
C ALA A 42 -15.15 15.47 7.60
N TYR A 43 -14.11 16.14 7.09
CA TYR A 43 -12.78 16.20 7.71
C TYR A 43 -12.48 17.57 8.30
N SER A 44 -11.69 17.60 9.37
CA SER A 44 -11.21 18.81 10.04
C SER A 44 -9.72 19.10 9.84
N LEU A 45 -8.94 18.12 9.37
CA LEU A 45 -7.51 18.25 9.13
C LEU A 45 -7.09 17.40 7.94
N GLU A 46 -6.15 17.93 7.17
CA GLU A 46 -5.37 17.22 6.15
C GLU A 46 -3.88 17.41 6.45
N TRP A 47 -3.07 16.38 6.23
CA TRP A 47 -1.62 16.49 6.28
C TRP A 47 -0.93 15.61 5.24
N THR A 48 0.31 15.95 4.93
CA THR A 48 1.21 15.15 4.10
C THR A 48 2.57 15.06 4.77
N ILE A 49 3.07 13.83 4.93
CA ILE A 49 4.42 13.54 5.42
C ILE A 49 5.25 13.00 4.24
N LEU A 50 6.49 13.45 4.11
CA LEU A 50 7.42 12.90 3.12
C LEU A 50 8.38 11.90 3.79
N ILE A 51 8.27 10.62 3.45
CA ILE A 51 9.10 9.54 3.98
C ILE A 51 9.88 8.92 2.83
N ASN A 52 11.20 9.13 2.78
CA ASN A 52 12.07 8.61 1.71
C ASN A 52 11.54 8.93 0.30
N GLN A 53 11.14 10.18 0.05
CA GLN A 53 10.52 10.67 -1.21
C GLN A 53 9.12 10.13 -1.51
N ARG A 54 8.54 9.30 -0.64
CA ARG A 54 7.15 8.84 -0.75
C ARG A 54 6.24 9.72 0.10
N ARG A 55 5.02 9.96 -0.37
CA ARG A 55 4.01 10.73 0.37
C ARG A 55 3.16 9.79 1.21
N LEU A 56 2.98 10.15 2.47
CA LEU A 56 1.92 9.62 3.33
C LEU A 56 0.95 10.76 3.60
N GLU A 57 -0.24 10.66 3.06
CA GLU A 57 -1.32 11.62 3.24
C GLU A 57 -2.24 11.13 4.34
N GLY A 58 -2.79 12.06 5.12
CA GLY A 58 -3.71 11.71 6.18
C GLY A 58 -4.80 12.76 6.39
N LEU A 59 -5.96 12.27 6.82
CA LEU A 59 -7.14 13.08 7.10
C LEU A 59 -7.70 12.73 8.47
N LEU A 60 -8.09 13.74 9.25
CA LEU A 60 -8.82 13.55 10.50
C LEU A 60 -10.30 13.83 10.28
N GLU A 61 -11.16 12.87 10.58
CA GLU A 61 -12.60 13.06 10.57
C GLU A 61 -13.03 14.09 11.63
N ARG A 62 -14.00 14.94 11.29
CA ARG A 62 -14.41 16.09 12.12
C ARG A 62 -14.97 15.69 13.49
N ASN A 63 -15.52 14.48 13.61
CA ASN A 63 -15.96 13.93 14.90
C ASN A 63 -14.78 13.50 15.81
N GLY A 64 -13.56 13.43 15.27
CA GLY A 64 -12.35 12.99 15.95
C GLY A 64 -12.27 11.48 16.20
N GLN A 65 -13.07 10.65 15.52
CA GLN A 65 -13.15 9.20 15.75
C GLN A 65 -12.24 8.40 14.81
N SER A 66 -11.93 8.94 13.64
CA SER A 66 -11.21 8.20 12.61
C SER A 66 -10.12 9.02 11.91
N ILE A 67 -9.07 8.32 11.52
CA ILE A 67 -7.99 8.83 10.67
C ILE A 67 -7.94 8.01 9.39
N VAL A 68 -8.03 8.67 8.26
CA VAL A 68 -7.80 8.08 6.94
C VAL A 68 -6.35 8.30 6.57
N LEU A 69 -5.68 7.28 6.02
CA LEU A 69 -4.31 7.35 5.52
C LEU A 69 -4.28 6.92 4.06
N ASP A 70 -3.52 7.63 3.21
CA ASP A 70 -3.18 7.18 1.87
C ASP A 70 -1.66 7.18 1.70
N GLY A 71 -1.11 6.01 1.36
CA GLY A 71 0.31 5.85 1.12
C GLY A 71 0.72 4.39 0.98
N GLN A 72 2.01 4.16 1.16
CA GLN A 72 2.55 2.80 1.23
C GLN A 72 2.15 2.12 2.55
N LEU A 73 1.78 0.85 2.48
CA LEU A 73 1.32 0.07 3.65
C LEU A 73 2.31 0.10 4.82
N SER A 74 3.62 0.02 4.55
CA SER A 74 4.66 0.10 5.58
C SER A 74 4.61 1.41 6.36
N ASP A 75 4.36 2.51 5.65
CA ASP A 75 4.38 3.87 6.20
C ASP A 75 3.08 4.13 6.97
N CYS A 76 1.96 3.64 6.43
CA CYS A 76 0.67 3.64 7.13
C CYS A 76 0.73 2.82 8.42
N ALA A 77 1.38 1.65 8.40
CA ALA A 77 1.55 0.80 9.58
C ALA A 77 2.41 1.49 10.65
N GLN A 78 3.51 2.14 10.26
CA GLN A 78 4.33 2.92 11.19
C GLN A 78 3.56 4.08 11.82
N PHE A 79 2.78 4.80 11.01
CA PHE A 79 1.91 5.86 11.50
C PHE A 79 0.86 5.33 12.50
N ALA A 80 0.24 4.18 12.19
CA ALA A 80 -0.77 3.57 13.04
C ALA A 80 -0.25 3.22 14.44
N LEU A 81 0.97 2.65 14.51
CA LEU A 81 1.62 2.36 15.79
C LEU A 81 1.93 3.62 16.58
N TRP A 82 2.44 4.65 15.91
CA TRP A 82 2.72 5.93 16.55
C TRP A 82 1.44 6.56 17.10
N LEU A 83 0.36 6.60 16.31
CA LEU A 83 -0.93 7.11 16.76
C LEU A 83 -1.44 6.32 17.96
N ARG A 84 -1.32 4.99 17.93
CA ARG A 84 -1.75 4.12 19.02
C ARG A 84 -1.04 4.46 20.33
N ALA A 85 0.24 4.81 20.29
CA ALA A 85 1.00 5.24 21.47
C ALA A 85 0.51 6.58 22.07
N LEU A 86 -0.19 7.41 21.30
CA LEU A 86 -0.76 8.68 21.76
C LEU A 86 -2.16 8.55 22.36
N ILE A 87 -2.88 7.47 22.04
CA ILE A 87 -4.27 7.27 22.43
C ILE A 87 -4.34 6.38 23.66
N ASP A 88 -5.20 6.76 24.62
CA ASP A 88 -5.43 6.00 25.85
C ASP A 88 -5.77 4.52 25.55
N PRO A 89 -5.09 3.54 26.19
CA PRO A 89 -5.35 2.12 25.99
C PRO A 89 -6.75 1.61 26.27
N GLN A 90 -7.57 2.37 27.01
CA GLN A 90 -8.99 2.02 27.16
C GLN A 90 -9.76 2.02 25.82
N TYR A 91 -9.27 2.75 24.81
CA TYR A 91 -9.88 2.78 23.48
C TYR A 91 -9.20 1.77 22.57
N GLN A 92 -9.94 0.71 22.23
CA GLN A 92 -9.53 -0.25 21.20
C GLN A 92 -9.54 0.43 19.83
N LEU A 93 -8.39 0.38 19.14
CA LEU A 93 -8.24 0.90 17.79
C LEU A 93 -7.94 -0.25 16.85
N PHE A 94 -8.45 -0.14 15.65
CA PHE A 94 -8.22 -1.09 14.58
C PHE A 94 -7.67 -0.36 13.37
N PHE A 95 -6.84 -1.06 12.60
CA PHE A 95 -6.37 -0.63 11.30
C PHE A 95 -7.09 -1.45 10.24
N TYR A 96 -7.75 -0.79 9.31
CA TYR A 96 -8.56 -1.38 8.25
C TYR A 96 -8.00 -0.99 6.88
N ASP A 97 -8.24 -1.84 5.88
CA ASP A 97 -8.17 -1.41 4.48
C ASP A 97 -9.46 -0.68 4.08
N GLN A 98 -9.40 0.09 2.98
CA GLN A 98 -10.55 0.83 2.46
C GLN A 98 -11.78 -0.05 2.20
N GLY A 99 -11.57 -1.31 1.84
CA GLY A 99 -12.64 -2.27 1.55
C GLY A 99 -13.21 -2.97 2.78
N TYR A 100 -12.70 -2.70 3.98
CA TYR A 100 -13.02 -3.46 5.21
C TYR A 100 -12.91 -4.99 5.01
N SER A 101 -12.04 -5.41 4.09
CA SER A 101 -11.80 -6.82 3.77
C SER A 101 -10.78 -7.43 4.73
N ALA A 102 -9.96 -6.60 5.36
CA ALA A 102 -9.10 -6.99 6.45
C ALA A 102 -9.03 -5.89 7.52
N ASP A 103 -8.92 -6.36 8.75
CA ASP A 103 -8.70 -5.53 9.93
C ASP A 103 -7.65 -6.18 10.84
N ILE A 104 -7.03 -5.36 11.68
CA ILE A 104 -6.17 -5.80 12.78
C ILE A 104 -6.26 -4.82 13.95
N GLU A 105 -6.40 -5.35 15.16
CA GLU A 105 -6.39 -4.56 16.38
C GLU A 105 -4.99 -4.00 16.66
N LEU A 106 -4.90 -2.69 16.92
CA LEU A 106 -3.68 -2.01 17.34
C LEU A 106 -3.44 -2.19 18.85
N ARG A 107 -3.31 -3.44 19.29
CA ARG A 107 -3.05 -3.81 20.69
C ARG A 107 -1.61 -3.51 21.12
N GLU A 108 -1.35 -3.49 22.43
CA GLU A 108 0.01 -3.37 22.94
C GLU A 108 0.91 -4.49 22.43
N GLY A 109 2.14 -4.15 22.02
CA GLY A 109 3.11 -5.10 21.49
C GLY A 109 2.92 -5.49 20.02
N ILE A 110 1.87 -5.00 19.34
CA ILE A 110 1.74 -5.22 17.90
C ILE A 110 2.87 -4.54 17.11
N THR A 111 3.33 -5.19 16.05
CA THR A 111 4.46 -4.71 15.24
C THR A 111 4.01 -4.25 13.86
N ALA A 112 4.81 -3.38 13.22
CA ALA A 112 4.51 -2.91 11.87
C ALA A 112 4.54 -4.06 10.87
N THR A 113 5.42 -5.04 11.08
CA THR A 113 5.50 -6.26 10.26
C THR A 113 4.24 -7.10 10.36
N GLU A 114 3.64 -7.22 11.56
CA GLU A 114 2.38 -7.96 11.75
C GLU A 114 1.23 -7.27 11.01
N ILE A 115 1.13 -5.94 11.09
CA ILE A 115 0.17 -5.15 10.30
C ILE A 115 0.42 -5.38 8.82
N VAL A 116 1.64 -5.15 8.32
CA VAL A 116 1.97 -5.33 6.90
C VAL A 116 1.59 -6.73 6.43
N HIS A 117 1.98 -7.78 7.16
CA HIS A 117 1.70 -9.16 6.79
C HIS A 117 0.19 -9.46 6.71
N ARG A 118 -0.64 -8.89 7.61
CA ARG A 118 -2.10 -9.03 7.56
C ARG A 118 -2.68 -8.55 6.22
N PHE A 119 -2.19 -7.42 5.71
CA PHE A 119 -2.66 -6.80 4.47
C PHE A 119 -1.89 -7.25 3.21
N SER A 120 -0.73 -7.89 3.37
CA SER A 120 0.08 -8.45 2.27
C SER A 120 -0.58 -9.67 1.63
N ARG A 121 -1.43 -10.39 2.38
CA ARG A 121 -2.08 -11.64 1.90
C ARG A 121 -3.03 -11.44 0.72
N TRP A 122 -3.31 -10.19 0.35
CA TRP A 122 -4.11 -9.82 -0.81
C TRP A 122 -3.26 -9.27 -1.98
N GLN A 123 -1.96 -9.10 -1.78
CA GLN A 123 -0.99 -8.82 -2.85
C GLN A 123 -0.33 -10.13 -3.32
N THR A 124 -1.13 -11.12 -3.69
CA THR A 124 -0.64 -12.21 -4.55
C THR A 124 -1.23 -12.02 -5.93
N SER A 125 -0.76 -11.00 -6.64
CA SER A 125 -0.61 -11.09 -8.09
C SER A 125 0.84 -11.41 -8.43
N GLU A 126 1.43 -12.34 -7.69
CA GLU A 126 2.33 -13.29 -8.32
C GLU A 126 1.42 -14.36 -8.93
N PHE A 127 1.08 -14.20 -10.20
CA PHE A 127 0.70 -15.36 -10.99
C PHE A 127 1.76 -16.44 -10.72
N PRO A 128 1.40 -17.71 -10.49
CA PRO A 128 2.39 -18.76 -10.62
C PRO A 128 2.90 -18.61 -12.06
N VAL A 129 4.19 -18.25 -12.21
CA VAL A 129 4.90 -18.56 -13.42
C VAL A 129 4.79 -20.07 -13.51
N PHE A 130 3.87 -20.56 -14.35
CA PHE A 130 3.95 -21.92 -14.83
C PHE A 130 5.31 -22.00 -15.51
N GLN A 131 6.31 -22.50 -14.77
CA GLN A 131 7.56 -22.95 -15.36
C GLN A 131 7.17 -24.10 -16.28
N LEU A 132 6.98 -23.78 -17.55
CA LEU A 132 6.98 -24.79 -18.59
C LEU A 132 8.33 -25.53 -18.47
N PRO A 133 8.36 -26.87 -18.49
CA PRO A 133 9.57 -27.65 -18.20
C PRO A 133 10.65 -27.59 -19.29
N PHE A 134 10.58 -26.64 -20.22
CA PHE A 134 11.51 -26.57 -21.35
C PHE A 134 12.05 -25.15 -21.52
N SER A 135 13.34 -25.00 -21.18
CA SER A 135 14.13 -23.88 -21.68
C SER A 135 14.33 -24.05 -23.19
N PRO A 136 14.11 -23.02 -24.02
CA PRO A 136 14.54 -23.08 -25.42
C PRO A 136 16.08 -23.13 -25.48
N PRO A 137 16.68 -23.99 -26.32
CA PRO A 137 18.12 -24.05 -26.45
C PRO A 137 18.68 -22.72 -26.98
N LYS A 138 19.73 -22.23 -26.33
CA LYS A 138 20.58 -21.15 -26.83
C LYS A 138 21.43 -21.70 -27.99
N ASP A 139 21.64 -20.87 -29.01
CA ASP A 139 22.46 -21.11 -30.20
C ASP A 139 21.95 -22.13 -31.23
N THR A 140 21.34 -21.61 -32.30
CA THR A 140 21.65 -22.10 -33.65
C THR A 140 21.81 -20.89 -34.58
N ARG A 141 23.07 -20.53 -34.86
CA ARG A 141 23.42 -19.76 -36.06
C ARG A 141 22.88 -20.51 -37.28
N PRO A 142 22.30 -19.84 -38.29
CA PRO A 142 21.92 -20.50 -39.53
C PRO A 142 23.21 -21.00 -40.23
N PRO A 143 23.26 -22.27 -40.68
CA PRO A 143 24.39 -22.78 -41.43
C PRO A 143 24.41 -22.14 -42.83
N ALA A 144 25.59 -21.69 -43.23
CA ALA A 144 25.88 -21.24 -44.59
C ALA A 144 25.71 -22.40 -45.59
N MET A 145 24.98 -22.16 -46.68
CA MET A 145 24.91 -23.06 -47.84
C MET A 145 26.06 -22.77 -48.82
N PRO A 146 26.80 -23.80 -49.29
CA PRO A 146 27.72 -23.69 -50.43
C PRO A 146 27.03 -24.21 -51.74
N PRO A 147 27.71 -24.28 -52.91
CA PRO A 147 27.39 -23.50 -54.10
C PRO A 147 26.72 -24.30 -55.24
N HIS A 148 26.37 -23.58 -56.32
CA HIS A 148 25.75 -24.02 -57.57
C HIS A 148 26.23 -25.36 -58.19
N GLY A 149 25.29 -26.11 -58.78
CA GLY A 149 25.55 -27.19 -59.72
C GLY A 149 24.29 -27.63 -60.48
N SER A 150 24.25 -27.35 -61.77
CA SER A 150 23.19 -27.56 -62.76
C SER A 150 22.77 -29.03 -62.99
N GLN A 151 21.48 -29.29 -63.28
CA GLN A 151 21.02 -30.07 -64.47
C GLN A 151 19.49 -30.27 -64.51
N LEU A 152 18.87 -29.81 -65.61
CA LEU A 152 17.61 -30.34 -66.20
C LEU A 152 17.92 -31.69 -66.88
N PRO A 153 16.96 -32.64 -66.97
CA PRO A 153 15.94 -32.69 -68.03
C PRO A 153 14.53 -32.99 -67.44
N GLY A 154 13.38 -32.65 -68.04
CA GLY A 154 12.92 -32.94 -69.39
C GLY A 154 12.07 -34.22 -69.41
N VAL A 155 10.87 -34.15 -70.03
CA VAL A 155 10.00 -35.27 -70.51
C VAL A 155 8.99 -35.84 -69.49
N VAL A 156 7.73 -36.21 -69.75
CA VAL A 156 6.63 -35.98 -70.73
C VAL A 156 5.37 -36.57 -70.05
N ALA A 157 4.20 -36.10 -70.46
CA ALA A 157 2.84 -36.55 -70.16
C ALA A 157 2.61 -38.07 -70.00
N ILE A 158 1.65 -38.42 -69.14
CA ILE A 158 0.46 -39.24 -69.48
C ILE A 158 -0.72 -38.71 -68.66
#